data_AF-A0A2V5ZGP1-F1
#
_entry.id   AF-A0A2V5ZGP1-F1
#
_cell.length_a   1.000
_cell.length_b   1.000
_cell.length_c   1.000
_cell.angle_alpha   90.00
_cell.angle_beta   90.00
_cell.angle_gamma   90.00
#
_symmetry.space_group_name_H-M   'P 1'
#
loop_
_entity.id
_entity.type
_entity.pdbx_description
1 polymer ?
#
loop_
_entity_poly.entity_id
_entity_poly.type
_entity_poly.pdbx_seq_one_letter_code
_entity_poly.pdbx_strand_id
1 'polypeptide(L)'
;MGNGLRLRVTRNKDHKPKTRKGNQIMKNRNNQFKPTTGLLIPLLLTCFAAAFISAPTPAAAGEMVPFNGTVSGYVESQSGTECEPSTHVINFGHANQLGAFTGTAEFFPRPCEPDPNLCENNIPYTGTFDWFAANGDEIYGTFEGYLCPTETPGVYDNHETAEVTGGTGRFANATGHFELGGQLDFTTIPPSFVLPWEGVISSVGSRRR
;
A
#
# COMPACT_ATOMS: atom_id res chain seq x y z
N MET A 1 -48.68 34.75 6.93
CA MET A 1 -48.68 33.89 5.72
C MET A 1 -47.42 33.03 5.82
N GLY A 2 -47.38 31.82 6.38
CA GLY A 2 -48.32 30.72 6.25
C GLY A 2 -47.75 29.74 5.21
N ASN A 3 -46.96 28.76 5.65
CA ASN A 3 -47.07 27.35 5.24
C ASN A 3 -45.92 26.52 5.85
N GLY A 4 -46.28 25.71 6.84
CA GLY A 4 -45.41 24.72 7.45
C GLY A 4 -45.30 23.46 6.60
N LEU A 5 -44.08 22.95 6.45
CA LEU A 5 -43.82 21.61 5.92
C LEU A 5 -43.72 20.63 7.11
N ARG A 6 -44.75 19.81 7.26
CA ARG A 6 -44.82 18.68 8.22
C ARG A 6 -44.24 17.45 7.54
N LEU A 7 -43.03 17.01 7.90
CA LEU A 7 -42.51 15.70 7.50
C LEU A 7 -43.19 14.60 8.30
N ARG A 8 -43.83 13.66 7.59
CA ARG A 8 -44.59 12.54 8.15
C ARG A 8 -43.68 11.29 8.20
N VAL A 9 -43.26 10.91 9.40
CA VAL A 9 -42.57 9.65 9.68
C VAL A 9 -43.57 8.50 9.50
N THR A 10 -43.28 7.56 8.60
CA THR A 10 -43.99 6.26 8.53
C THR A 10 -43.06 5.16 9.05
N ARG A 11 -43.36 4.73 10.28
CA ARG A 11 -42.74 3.62 10.99
C ARG A 11 -43.46 2.34 10.55
N ASN A 12 -42.83 1.52 9.70
CA ASN A 12 -43.38 0.22 9.35
C ASN A 12 -43.02 -0.80 10.44
N LYS A 13 -44.05 -1.48 10.91
CA LYS A 13 -44.06 -2.44 12.01
C LYS A 13 -43.91 -3.87 11.48
N ASP A 14 -43.26 -4.67 12.32
CA ASP A 14 -43.55 -6.08 12.61
C ASP A 14 -43.46 -7.11 11.46
N HIS A 15 -42.36 -7.88 11.48
CA HIS A 15 -42.41 -9.32 11.19
C HIS A 15 -41.53 -10.09 12.18
N LYS A 16 -42.19 -10.78 13.11
CA LYS A 16 -41.60 -11.73 14.07
C LYS A 16 -41.38 -13.12 13.43
N PRO A 17 -40.54 -13.97 14.03
CA PRO A 17 -39.86 -15.09 13.38
C PRO A 17 -40.70 -16.38 13.36
N LYS A 18 -40.52 -17.22 12.33
CA LYS A 18 -41.02 -18.60 12.33
C LYS A 18 -39.91 -19.56 12.76
N THR A 19 -40.04 -20.05 13.98
CA THR A 19 -39.40 -21.25 14.52
C THR A 19 -39.94 -22.48 13.80
N ARG A 20 -39.05 -23.30 13.22
CA ARG A 20 -39.39 -24.68 12.80
C ARG A 20 -38.67 -25.67 13.70
N LYS A 21 -39.47 -26.25 14.59
CA LYS A 21 -39.17 -27.37 15.48
C LYS A 21 -39.07 -28.65 14.62
N GLY A 22 -37.95 -29.35 14.72
CA GLY A 22 -37.73 -30.63 14.07
C GLY A 22 -36.86 -31.51 14.96
N ASN A 23 -37.52 -32.22 15.88
CA ASN A 23 -36.91 -33.31 16.65
C ASN A 23 -36.59 -34.46 15.69
N GLN A 24 -35.32 -34.83 15.57
CA GLN A 24 -34.95 -36.21 15.25
C GLN A 24 -33.91 -36.69 16.24
N ILE A 25 -34.42 -37.46 17.20
CA ILE A 25 -33.66 -38.41 18.01
C ILE A 25 -33.21 -39.51 17.06
N MET A 26 -31.91 -39.66 16.84
CA MET A 26 -31.34 -40.88 16.27
C MET A 26 -30.40 -41.55 17.27
N LYS A 27 -30.69 -42.83 17.47
CA LYS A 27 -30.15 -43.73 18.48
C LYS A 27 -28.74 -44.20 18.13
N ASN A 28 -27.87 -44.12 19.13
CA ASN A 28 -26.94 -45.16 19.60
C ASN A 28 -26.39 -46.16 18.55
N ARG A 29 -25.08 -46.08 18.29
CA ARG A 29 -24.28 -47.24 17.88
C ARG A 29 -23.08 -47.41 18.83
N ASN A 30 -23.27 -48.39 19.69
CA ASN A 30 -22.31 -48.98 20.61
C ASN A 30 -21.26 -49.75 19.78
N ASN A 31 -20.06 -49.20 19.61
CA ASN A 31 -18.95 -49.96 19.04
C ASN A 31 -18.16 -50.57 20.20
N GLN A 32 -18.39 -51.87 20.41
CA GLN A 32 -17.64 -52.67 21.38
C GLN A 32 -16.18 -52.80 20.93
N PHE A 33 -15.28 -52.19 21.69
CA PHE A 33 -13.84 -52.41 21.61
C PHE A 33 -13.53 -53.77 22.25
N LYS A 34 -13.00 -54.73 21.47
CA LYS A 34 -12.47 -55.99 22.00
C LYS A 34 -11.03 -55.75 22.48
N PRO A 35 -10.69 -56.03 23.76
CA PRO A 35 -9.31 -55.97 24.21
C PRO A 35 -8.62 -57.28 23.83
N THR A 36 -7.48 -57.20 23.15
CA THR A 36 -6.57 -58.35 23.03
C THR A 36 -5.28 -58.00 23.73
N THR A 37 -5.13 -58.58 24.91
CA THR A 37 -4.00 -58.47 25.81
C THR A 37 -2.81 -59.27 25.27
N GLY A 38 -1.63 -58.65 25.23
CA GLY A 38 -0.34 -59.32 25.02
C GLY A 38 0.81 -58.45 25.51
N LEU A 39 1.34 -58.84 26.69
CA LEU A 39 2.58 -58.42 27.39
C LEU A 39 3.63 -57.66 26.53
N LEU A 40 4.05 -56.44 26.89
CA LEU A 40 5.07 -56.03 27.91
C LEU A 40 6.53 -56.38 27.58
N ILE A 41 7.42 -55.36 27.66
CA ILE A 41 8.85 -55.28 28.11
C ILE A 41 9.61 -54.20 27.26
N PRO A 42 10.49 -53.33 27.83
CA PRO A 42 10.09 -52.03 28.40
C PRO A 42 10.97 -50.83 27.95
N LEU A 43 10.59 -49.63 28.41
CA LEU A 43 11.45 -48.53 28.88
C LEU A 43 12.70 -48.14 28.04
N LEU A 44 12.57 -47.05 27.29
CA LEU A 44 13.62 -46.03 27.22
C LEU A 44 12.98 -44.63 27.24
N LEU A 45 13.25 -43.95 28.33
CA LEU A 45 12.81 -42.63 28.74
C LEU A 45 13.91 -41.63 28.31
N THR A 46 13.63 -40.71 27.39
CA THR A 46 14.44 -39.50 27.20
C THR A 46 13.59 -38.29 26.80
N CYS A 47 14.00 -37.16 27.37
CA CYS A 47 13.22 -35.96 27.65
C CYS A 47 13.08 -34.98 26.47
N PHE A 48 11.97 -34.23 26.50
CA PHE A 48 11.82 -32.80 26.18
C PHE A 48 12.80 -32.14 25.19
N ALA A 49 12.27 -31.75 24.03
CA ALA A 49 12.17 -30.35 23.62
C ALA A 49 11.30 -30.26 22.36
N ALA A 50 10.07 -29.78 22.51
CA ALA A 50 9.26 -29.34 21.39
C ALA A 50 9.86 -28.04 20.84
N ALA A 51 10.86 -28.14 19.97
CA ALA A 51 11.21 -27.05 19.08
C ALA A 51 10.16 -27.02 17.97
N PHE A 52 9.03 -26.35 18.22
CA PHE A 52 8.26 -25.79 17.12
C PHE A 52 9.17 -24.77 16.45
N ILE A 53 9.91 -25.21 15.43
CA ILE A 53 10.50 -24.31 14.46
C ILE A 53 9.29 -23.65 13.80
N SER A 54 8.91 -22.47 14.29
CA SER A 54 8.01 -21.60 13.56
C SER A 54 8.75 -21.27 12.27
N ALA A 55 8.45 -22.00 11.20
CA ALA A 55 8.78 -21.55 9.87
C ALA A 55 8.29 -20.11 9.76
N PRO A 56 9.08 -19.17 9.22
CA PRO A 56 8.54 -17.87 8.88
C PRO A 56 7.36 -18.14 7.95
N THR A 57 6.14 -17.82 8.41
CA THR A 57 4.99 -17.78 7.52
C THR A 57 5.41 -16.89 6.36
N PRO A 58 5.38 -17.39 5.11
CA PRO A 58 5.56 -16.49 3.98
C PRO A 58 4.59 -15.35 4.20
N ALA A 59 5.10 -14.10 4.12
CA ALA A 59 4.26 -12.93 4.16
C ALA A 59 3.11 -13.21 3.20
N ALA A 60 1.91 -13.42 3.75
CA ALA A 60 0.73 -13.53 2.92
C ALA A 60 0.76 -12.23 2.13
N ALA A 61 0.96 -12.30 0.81
CA ALA A 61 0.83 -11.15 -0.06
C ALA A 61 -0.49 -10.52 0.36
N GLY A 62 -0.41 -9.38 1.06
CA GLY A 62 -1.60 -8.70 1.56
C GLY A 62 -2.49 -8.51 0.36
N GLU A 63 -3.81 -8.66 0.53
CA GLU A 63 -4.74 -8.43 -0.57
C GLU A 63 -4.39 -7.06 -1.19
N MET A 64 -3.87 -7.06 -2.42
CA MET A 64 -3.41 -5.83 -3.05
C MET A 64 -4.67 -5.02 -3.37
N VAL A 65 -4.79 -3.85 -2.76
CA VAL A 65 -5.93 -2.94 -2.96
C VAL A 65 -5.51 -1.78 -3.85
N PRO A 66 -6.45 -1.18 -4.61
CA PRO A 66 -6.14 0.00 -5.41
C PRO A 66 -5.51 1.10 -4.56
N PHE A 67 -4.46 1.72 -5.10
CA PHE A 67 -3.73 2.82 -4.51
C PHE A 67 -3.58 3.95 -5.53
N ASN A 68 -4.55 4.86 -5.51
CA ASN A 68 -4.64 5.96 -6.48
C ASN A 68 -4.63 7.28 -5.72
N GLY A 69 -4.05 8.30 -6.33
CA GLY A 69 -3.92 9.61 -5.70
C GLY A 69 -3.41 10.69 -6.63
N THR A 70 -3.09 11.82 -6.01
CA THR A 70 -2.40 12.93 -6.66
C THR A 70 -1.36 13.46 -5.70
N VAL A 71 -0.13 13.59 -6.18
CA VAL A 71 0.97 14.22 -5.46
C VAL A 71 1.22 15.58 -6.10
N SER A 72 1.47 16.57 -5.26
CA SER A 72 1.98 17.86 -5.65
C SER A 72 3.25 18.13 -4.86
N GLY A 73 4.14 18.93 -5.42
CA GLY A 73 5.39 19.21 -4.75
C GLY A 73 6.15 20.33 -5.39
N TYR A 74 7.26 20.67 -4.75
CA TYR A 74 8.23 21.62 -5.27
C TYR A 74 9.63 21.28 -4.81
N VAL A 75 10.61 21.71 -5.59
CA VAL A 75 12.03 21.59 -5.27
C VAL A 75 12.38 22.56 -4.15
N GLU A 76 12.84 22.04 -3.01
CA GLU A 76 13.31 22.86 -1.89
C GLU A 76 14.80 23.17 -2.01
N SER A 77 15.60 22.19 -2.40
CA SER A 77 17.03 22.39 -2.61
C SER A 77 17.60 21.46 -3.68
N GLN A 78 18.70 21.90 -4.28
CA GLN A 78 19.46 21.13 -5.25
C GLN A 78 20.95 21.23 -4.90
N SER A 79 21.65 20.12 -5.09
CA SER A 79 23.10 20.01 -4.91
C SER A 79 23.68 19.06 -5.97
N GLY A 80 24.97 18.75 -5.88
CA GLY A 80 25.65 17.85 -6.81
C GLY A 80 26.29 18.57 -7.99
N THR A 81 26.49 17.84 -9.08
CA THR A 81 27.12 18.36 -10.31
C THR A 81 26.09 18.47 -11.42
N GLU A 82 26.49 19.03 -12.57
CA GLU A 82 25.61 19.10 -13.75
C GLU A 82 25.15 17.73 -14.22
N CYS A 83 26.03 16.71 -14.19
CA CYS A 83 25.72 15.36 -14.64
C CYS A 83 25.17 14.44 -13.55
N GLU A 84 25.40 14.78 -12.29
CA GLU A 84 24.93 14.02 -11.13
C GLU A 84 24.30 14.98 -10.10
N PRO A 85 23.18 15.65 -10.46
CA PRO A 85 22.45 16.46 -9.50
C PRO A 85 21.73 15.60 -8.46
N SER A 86 21.53 16.17 -7.28
CA SER A 86 20.68 15.62 -6.21
C SER A 86 19.67 16.68 -5.82
N THR A 87 18.40 16.33 -5.81
CA THR A 87 17.30 17.29 -5.60
C THR A 87 16.41 16.84 -4.46
N HIS A 88 16.28 17.68 -3.43
CA HIS A 88 15.33 17.49 -2.33
C HIS A 88 13.99 18.14 -2.67
N VAL A 89 12.91 17.39 -2.53
CA VAL A 89 11.57 17.79 -2.93
C VAL A 89 10.61 17.65 -1.75
N ILE A 90 9.79 18.66 -1.53
CA ILE A 90 8.65 18.59 -0.61
C ILE A 90 7.43 18.07 -1.35
N ASN A 91 6.75 17.08 -0.76
CA ASN A 91 5.54 16.48 -1.31
C ASN A 91 4.34 16.70 -0.40
N PHE A 92 3.17 16.81 -1.01
CA PHE A 92 1.89 16.79 -0.34
C PHE A 92 0.81 16.35 -1.32
N GLY A 93 -0.29 15.81 -0.82
CA GLY A 93 -1.34 15.35 -1.71
C GLY A 93 -2.45 14.60 -1.01
N HIS A 94 -3.17 13.81 -1.80
CA HIS A 94 -4.23 12.94 -1.31
C HIS A 94 -4.22 11.60 -2.05
N ALA A 95 -4.36 10.50 -1.30
CA ALA A 95 -4.51 9.16 -1.85
C ALA A 95 -5.60 8.38 -1.13
N ASN A 96 -6.21 7.42 -1.79
CA ASN A 96 -7.30 6.63 -1.21
C ASN A 96 -6.90 5.80 0.03
N GLN A 97 -5.68 5.25 0.12
CA GLN A 97 -5.21 4.48 1.28
C GLN A 97 -4.46 5.35 2.31
N LEU A 98 -3.86 6.45 1.87
CA LEU A 98 -3.07 7.35 2.72
C LEU A 98 -3.91 8.47 3.35
N GLY A 99 -4.99 8.87 2.68
CA GLY A 99 -5.72 10.10 2.97
C GLY A 99 -4.93 11.32 2.48
N ALA A 100 -5.14 12.47 3.12
CA ALA A 100 -4.25 13.61 2.97
C ALA A 100 -2.87 13.27 3.56
N PHE A 101 -1.81 13.66 2.85
CA PHE A 101 -0.44 13.36 3.24
C PHE A 101 0.51 14.51 2.94
N THR A 102 1.66 14.47 3.60
CA THR A 102 2.84 15.31 3.35
C THR A 102 4.07 14.43 3.34
N GLY A 103 5.18 14.86 2.76
CA GLY A 103 6.38 14.04 2.72
C GLY A 103 7.53 14.71 2.01
N THR A 104 8.55 13.91 1.75
CA THR A 104 9.74 14.32 1.02
C THR A 104 10.12 13.28 -0.01
N ALA A 105 10.86 13.71 -1.02
CA ALA A 105 11.51 12.82 -1.97
C ALA A 105 12.92 13.32 -2.29
N GLU A 106 13.83 12.38 -2.52
CA GLU A 106 15.17 12.63 -3.05
C GLU A 106 15.23 12.13 -4.49
N PHE A 107 15.55 13.01 -5.42
CA PHE A 107 15.73 12.68 -6.83
C PHE A 107 17.22 12.71 -7.19
N PHE A 108 17.65 11.71 -7.95
CA PHE A 108 18.98 11.58 -8.54
C PHE A 108 18.89 11.48 -10.07
N PRO A 109 18.70 12.61 -10.79
CA PRO A 109 18.70 12.63 -12.25
C PRO A 109 20.09 12.37 -12.85
N ARG A 110 20.12 11.85 -14.07
CA ARG A 110 21.35 11.60 -14.86
C ARG A 110 21.25 12.25 -16.25
N PRO A 111 21.25 13.59 -16.34
CA PRO A 111 21.01 14.31 -17.60
C PRO A 111 22.10 14.08 -18.67
N CYS A 112 23.29 13.66 -18.26
CA CYS A 112 24.40 13.36 -19.18
C CYS A 112 24.37 11.91 -19.72
N GLU A 113 23.42 11.09 -19.27
CA GLU A 113 23.29 9.68 -19.67
C GLU A 113 21.87 9.38 -20.20
N PRO A 114 21.41 10.04 -21.28
CA PRO A 114 20.11 9.77 -21.86
C PRO A 114 20.04 8.32 -22.37
N ASP A 115 18.90 7.64 -22.14
CA ASP A 115 18.67 6.31 -22.70
C ASP A 115 18.13 6.42 -24.13
N PRO A 116 18.86 5.96 -25.16
CA PRO A 116 18.42 6.10 -26.55
C PRO A 116 17.15 5.33 -26.91
N ASN A 117 16.65 4.44 -26.04
CA ASN A 117 15.44 3.66 -26.27
C ASN A 117 14.16 4.31 -25.72
N LEU A 118 14.27 5.45 -25.02
CA LEU A 118 13.14 6.18 -24.46
C LEU A 118 12.68 7.26 -25.45
N CYS A 119 12.80 8.54 -25.08
CA CYS A 119 12.57 9.68 -25.95
C CYS A 119 13.88 10.45 -26.20
N GLU A 120 13.91 11.25 -27.26
CA GLU A 120 15.10 12.05 -27.59
C GLU A 120 15.44 13.02 -26.45
N ASN A 121 16.72 13.06 -26.05
CA ASN A 121 17.21 13.91 -24.96
C ASN A 121 16.49 13.72 -23.62
N ASN A 122 16.07 12.48 -23.31
CA ASN A 122 15.49 12.16 -22.02
C ASN A 122 16.48 12.35 -20.87
N ILE A 123 15.93 12.52 -19.66
CA ILE A 123 16.71 12.56 -18.43
C ILE A 123 16.23 11.40 -17.55
N PRO A 124 16.95 10.26 -17.50
CA PRO A 124 16.67 9.18 -16.57
C PRO A 124 16.93 9.63 -15.13
N TYR A 125 16.20 9.07 -14.19
CA TYR A 125 16.41 9.34 -12.77
C TYR A 125 15.99 8.17 -11.88
N THR A 126 16.52 8.17 -10.67
CA THR A 126 16.11 7.30 -9.56
C THR A 126 15.85 8.12 -8.32
N GLY A 127 15.22 7.55 -7.31
CA GLY A 127 15.04 8.26 -6.05
C GLY A 127 14.36 7.47 -4.95
N THR A 128 14.11 8.15 -3.84
CA THR A 128 13.41 7.64 -2.66
C THR A 128 12.34 8.61 -2.22
N PHE A 129 11.29 8.09 -1.58
CA PHE A 129 10.23 8.92 -1.00
C PHE A 129 9.87 8.47 0.41
N ASP A 130 9.44 9.43 1.23
CA ASP A 130 8.92 9.24 2.57
C ASP A 130 7.64 10.07 2.72
N TRP A 131 6.47 9.41 2.77
CA TRP A 131 5.17 10.06 2.83
C TRP A 131 4.43 9.71 4.12
N PHE A 132 4.00 10.76 4.82
CA PHE A 132 3.31 10.73 6.09
C PHE A 132 1.82 11.01 5.92
N ALA A 133 0.99 10.06 6.31
CA ALA A 133 -0.43 10.26 6.48
C ALA A 133 -0.72 11.28 7.60
N ALA A 134 -1.90 11.89 7.56
CA ALA A 134 -2.33 12.87 8.58
C ALA A 134 -2.32 12.36 10.04
N ASN A 135 -2.32 11.05 10.27
CA ASN A 135 -2.24 10.46 11.61
C ASN A 135 -0.79 10.11 12.04
N GLY A 136 0.21 10.47 11.24
CA GLY A 136 1.62 10.21 11.50
C GLY A 136 2.12 8.83 11.07
N ASP A 137 1.26 7.97 10.50
CA ASP A 137 1.73 6.74 9.85
C ASP A 137 2.49 7.09 8.56
N GLU A 138 3.48 6.29 8.20
CA GLU A 138 4.36 6.53 7.06
C GLU A 138 4.31 5.39 6.05
N ILE A 139 4.45 5.72 4.77
CA ILE A 139 4.92 4.80 3.72
C ILE A 139 6.20 5.35 3.13
N TYR A 140 7.13 4.46 2.76
CA TYR A 140 8.38 4.84 2.13
C TYR A 140 8.75 3.83 1.05
N GLY A 141 9.65 4.26 0.17
CA GLY A 141 9.96 3.48 -1.00
C GLY A 141 11.01 4.08 -1.91
N THR A 142 11.13 3.45 -3.08
CA THR A 142 12.04 3.86 -4.15
C THR A 142 11.23 4.12 -5.41
N PHE A 143 11.75 4.98 -6.29
CA PHE A 143 11.20 5.16 -7.63
C PHE A 143 12.30 5.25 -8.66
N GLU A 144 11.93 4.98 -9.90
CA GLU A 144 12.74 5.22 -11.08
C GLU A 144 11.86 5.71 -12.22
N GLY A 145 12.46 6.47 -13.12
CA GLY A 145 11.72 7.07 -14.21
C GLY A 145 12.60 7.84 -15.18
N TYR A 146 11.94 8.57 -16.06
CA TYR A 146 12.59 9.46 -17.01
C TYR A 146 11.70 10.65 -17.35
N LEU A 147 12.36 11.77 -17.68
CA LEU A 147 11.72 12.98 -18.17
C LEU A 147 11.92 13.10 -19.68
N CYS A 148 10.85 13.34 -20.43
CA CYS A 148 10.90 13.66 -21.84
C CYS A 148 10.72 15.16 -22.05
N PRO A 149 11.62 15.85 -22.77
CA PRO A 149 11.41 17.24 -23.14
C PRO A 149 10.14 17.40 -23.98
N THR A 150 9.34 18.43 -23.68
CA THR A 150 8.19 18.82 -24.51
C THR A 150 8.59 19.90 -25.52
N GLU A 151 7.65 20.32 -26.38
CA GLU A 151 7.84 21.48 -27.26
C GLU A 151 8.04 22.79 -26.49
N THR A 152 7.64 22.84 -25.20
CA THR A 152 7.82 24.01 -24.34
C THR A 152 9.13 23.86 -23.54
N PRO A 153 10.13 24.72 -23.76
CA PRO A 153 11.38 24.65 -23.01
C PRO A 153 11.16 24.74 -21.50
N GLY A 154 11.77 23.83 -20.74
CA GLY A 154 11.63 23.76 -19.29
C GLY A 154 10.41 22.97 -18.79
N VAL A 155 9.55 22.49 -19.69
CA VAL A 155 8.44 21.59 -19.37
C VAL A 155 8.74 20.18 -19.89
N TYR A 156 8.55 19.18 -19.04
CA TYR A 156 8.87 17.79 -19.32
C TYR A 156 7.68 16.89 -19.02
N ASP A 157 7.47 15.89 -19.88
CA ASP A 157 6.57 14.77 -19.59
C ASP A 157 7.28 13.76 -18.69
N ASN A 158 6.60 13.37 -17.61
CA ASN A 158 7.08 12.46 -16.59
C ASN A 158 6.62 11.03 -16.86
N HIS A 159 7.54 10.09 -16.70
CA HIS A 159 7.26 8.66 -16.70
C HIS A 159 7.96 8.03 -15.51
N GLU A 160 7.20 7.75 -14.44
CA GLU A 160 7.74 7.24 -13.19
C GLU A 160 7.03 5.97 -12.74
N THR A 161 7.81 5.04 -12.23
CA THR A 161 7.35 3.86 -11.49
C THR A 161 7.90 3.91 -10.08
N ALA A 162 7.07 3.65 -9.09
CA ALA A 162 7.43 3.69 -7.69
C ALA A 162 7.03 2.39 -6.97
N GLU A 163 7.87 1.97 -6.03
CA GLU A 163 7.71 0.78 -5.20
C GLU A 163 7.62 1.21 -3.73
N VAL A 164 6.51 0.89 -3.07
CA VAL A 164 6.42 0.95 -1.60
C VAL A 164 7.16 -0.26 -1.04
N THR A 165 8.22 0.00 -0.28
CA THR A 165 9.07 -1.05 0.30
C THR A 165 8.83 -1.24 1.79
N GLY A 166 8.11 -0.31 2.43
CA GLY A 166 7.70 -0.44 3.81
C GLY A 166 6.85 0.73 4.30
N GLY A 167 6.67 0.75 5.62
CA GLY A 167 5.90 1.78 6.30
C GLY A 167 5.84 1.55 7.79
N THR A 168 5.16 2.46 8.49
CA THR A 168 4.96 2.42 9.94
C THR A 168 3.47 2.37 10.29
N GLY A 169 3.15 2.11 11.56
CA GLY A 169 1.76 2.10 12.04
C GLY A 169 0.87 1.13 11.26
N ARG A 170 -0.20 1.63 10.63
CA ARG A 170 -1.12 0.79 9.83
C ARG A 170 -0.50 0.24 8.53
N PHE A 171 0.62 0.83 8.09
CA PHE A 171 1.38 0.43 6.91
C PHE A 171 2.61 -0.40 7.25
N ALA A 172 2.71 -0.93 8.47
CA ALA A 172 3.84 -1.79 8.85
C ALA A 172 3.96 -3.00 7.90
N ASN A 173 5.09 -3.11 7.21
CA ASN A 173 5.38 -4.08 6.15
C ASN A 173 4.51 -3.94 4.89
N ALA A 174 4.00 -2.73 4.62
CA ALA A 174 3.29 -2.48 3.38
C ALA A 174 4.23 -2.66 2.18
N THR A 175 3.70 -3.26 1.12
CA THR A 175 4.34 -3.33 -0.19
C THR A 175 3.39 -2.77 -1.23
N GLY A 176 3.88 -2.24 -2.34
CA GLY A 176 3.02 -1.60 -3.33
C GLY A 176 3.78 -1.16 -4.56
N HIS A 177 3.06 -0.98 -5.65
CA HIS A 177 3.59 -0.49 -6.91
C HIS A 177 2.61 0.54 -7.48
N PHE A 178 3.12 1.66 -7.97
CA PHE A 178 2.30 2.69 -8.62
C PHE A 178 3.07 3.45 -9.68
N GLU A 179 2.35 3.96 -10.68
CA GLU A 179 2.91 4.72 -11.79
C GLU A 179 2.45 6.17 -11.72
N LEU A 180 3.39 7.11 -11.81
CA LEU A 180 3.11 8.54 -11.83
C LEU A 180 3.44 9.12 -13.20
N GLY A 181 2.46 9.79 -13.80
CA GLY A 181 2.61 10.45 -15.09
C GLY A 181 2.04 11.86 -15.04
N GLY A 182 2.49 12.72 -15.94
CA GLY A 182 2.06 14.10 -16.03
C GLY A 182 3.21 15.01 -16.42
N GLN A 183 3.08 16.31 -16.18
CA GLN A 183 4.10 17.29 -16.55
C GLN A 183 4.80 17.88 -15.34
N LEU A 184 6.11 18.02 -15.45
CA LEU A 184 6.93 18.83 -14.55
C LEU A 184 7.24 20.15 -15.24
N ASP A 185 7.03 21.26 -14.52
CA ASP A 185 7.31 22.60 -15.02
C ASP A 185 8.46 23.23 -14.23
N PHE A 186 9.67 23.14 -14.79
CA PHE A 186 10.87 23.76 -14.23
C PHE A 186 10.97 25.26 -14.50
N THR A 187 9.99 25.88 -15.16
CA THR A 187 9.90 27.33 -15.32
C THR A 187 9.26 28.02 -14.11
N THR A 188 8.58 27.25 -13.25
CA THR A 188 8.05 27.74 -11.97
C THR A 188 9.15 28.01 -10.95
N ILE A 189 8.91 28.91 -10.00
CA ILE A 189 9.88 29.31 -8.96
C ILE A 189 9.22 29.19 -7.58
N PRO A 190 9.57 28.19 -6.75
CA PRO A 190 10.44 27.04 -7.09
C PRO A 190 9.80 26.12 -8.15
N PRO A 191 10.61 25.30 -8.87
CA PRO A 191 10.10 24.25 -9.74
C PRO A 191 9.07 23.38 -9.02
N SER A 192 7.93 23.12 -9.66
CA SER A 192 6.77 22.49 -9.05
C SER A 192 6.06 21.54 -10.00
N PHE A 193 5.23 20.67 -9.44
CA PHE A 193 4.49 19.67 -10.21
C PHE A 193 3.19 19.26 -9.53
N VAL A 194 2.29 18.68 -10.33
CA VAL A 194 1.08 17.99 -9.89
C VAL A 194 0.93 16.73 -10.74
N LEU A 195 1.09 15.56 -10.14
CA LEU A 195 1.09 14.28 -10.83
C LEU A 195 0.01 13.35 -10.25
N PRO A 196 -1.00 12.93 -11.03
CA PRO A 196 -1.83 11.81 -10.65
C PRO A 196 -1.02 10.50 -10.70
N TRP A 197 -1.49 9.51 -9.95
CA TRP A 197 -0.96 8.16 -10.05
C TRP A 197 -2.05 7.11 -9.91
N GLU A 198 -1.77 5.94 -10.46
CA GLU A 198 -2.57 4.74 -10.29
C GLU A 198 -1.68 3.56 -9.91
N GLY A 199 -2.21 2.65 -9.11
CA GLY A 199 -1.42 1.51 -8.65
C GLY A 199 -2.13 0.68 -7.60
N VAL A 200 -1.33 -0.05 -6.84
CA VAL A 200 -1.78 -0.95 -5.79
C VAL A 200 -0.87 -0.90 -4.57
N ILE A 201 -1.44 -1.14 -3.39
CA ILE A 201 -0.72 -1.32 -2.13
C ILE A 201 -1.33 -2.49 -1.38
N SER A 202 -0.52 -3.22 -0.62
CA SER A 202 -0.99 -4.30 0.24
C SER A 202 -2.04 -3.77 1.22
N SER A 203 -3.13 -4.52 1.42
CA SER A 203 -4.21 -4.16 2.34
C SER A 203 -3.67 -3.78 3.72
N VAL A 204 -4.05 -2.60 4.20
CA VAL A 204 -3.71 -2.13 5.54
C VAL A 204 -4.53 -2.86 6.61
N GLY A 205 -3.92 -3.16 7.76
CA GLY A 205 -4.69 -3.52 8.96
C GLY A 205 -5.27 -4.94 9.07
N SER A 206 -4.72 -5.98 8.42
CA SER A 206 -5.17 -7.37 8.66
C SER A 206 -4.67 -7.99 9.99
N ARG A 207 -4.07 -7.21 10.90
CA ARG A 207 -3.84 -7.68 12.29
C ARG A 207 -5.13 -7.63 13.11
N ARG A 208 -6.01 -8.60 12.85
CA ARG A 208 -6.87 -9.20 13.87
C ARG A 208 -6.90 -10.72 13.69
N ARG A 209 -5.96 -11.41 14.32
CA ARG A 209 -6.26 -12.49 15.27
C ARG A 209 -4.99 -13.01 15.92
#